data_AF-A0A485MP23-F1
#
_entry.id   AF-A0A485MP23-F1
#
_cell.length_a   1.000
_cell.length_b   1.000
_cell.length_c   1.000
_cell.angle_alpha   90.00
_cell.angle_beta   90.00
_cell.angle_gamma   90.00
#
_symmetry.space_group_name_H-M   'P 1'
#
loop_
_entity.id
_entity.type
_entity.pdbx_description
1 polymer ?
#
loop_
_entity_poly.entity_id
_entity_poly.type
_entity_poly.pdbx_seq_one_letter_code
_entity_poly.pdbx_strand_id
1 'polypeptide(L)' 'DIMKPDGDDWENRLNAIECMLHLEKSVNLSLLEVHKLAIDKSDLHLCGFIETHYLNEQVKSIKELGDQVTNLHKRGS' A
#
# COMPACT_ATOMS: atom_id res chain seq x y z
N ASP A 1 -19.18 -22.91 14.32
CA ASP A 1 -19.57 -21.90 13.32
C ASP A 1 -18.99 -20.56 13.66
N ILE A 2 -18.36 -19.91 12.69
CA ILE A 2 -18.00 -18.48 12.75
C ILE A 2 -19.12 -17.75 12.03
N MET A 3 -19.94 -17.00 12.76
CA MET A 3 -20.98 -16.16 12.18
C MET A 3 -20.33 -15.19 11.20
N LYS A 4 -20.84 -15.12 9.96
CA LYS A 4 -20.40 -14.08 9.02
C LYS A 4 -20.74 -12.72 9.64
N PRO A 5 -19.83 -11.75 9.61
CA PRO A 5 -20.14 -10.38 10.01
C PRO A 5 -21.26 -9.82 9.12
N ASP A 6 -22.01 -8.85 9.64
CA ASP A 6 -23.09 -8.19 8.89
C ASP A 6 -22.56 -7.57 7.58
N GLY A 7 -23.43 -7.45 6.56
CA GLY A 7 -23.04 -6.94 5.24
C GLY A 7 -22.37 -5.57 5.28
N ASP A 8 -22.89 -4.66 6.11
CA ASP A 8 -22.34 -3.32 6.32
C ASP A 8 -20.92 -3.35 6.91
N ASP A 9 -20.63 -4.29 7.82
CA ASP A 9 -19.30 -4.46 8.42
C ASP A 9 -18.26 -4.93 7.38
N TRP A 10 -18.71 -5.65 6.36
CA TRP A 10 -17.86 -6.10 5.28
C TRP A 10 -17.52 -4.97 4.31
N GLU A 11 -18.55 -4.26 3.86
CA GLU A 11 -18.42 -3.13 2.94
C GLU A 11 -17.59 -2.00 3.57
N ASN A 12 -17.81 -1.69 4.85
CA ASN A 12 -17.02 -0.70 5.58
C ASN A 12 -15.53 -1.08 5.67
N ARG A 13 -15.22 -2.36 5.91
CA ARG A 13 -13.83 -2.85 5.93
C ARG A 13 -13.18 -2.83 4.55
N LEU A 14 -13.92 -3.20 3.51
CA LEU A 14 -13.44 -3.15 2.13
C LEU A 14 -13.09 -1.70 1.75
N ASN A 15 -14.02 -0.78 1.97
CA ASN A 15 -13.83 0.65 1.70
C ASN A 15 -12.60 1.22 2.45
N ALA A 16 -12.41 0.83 3.72
CA ALA A 16 -11.27 1.28 4.51
C ALA A 16 -9.93 0.78 3.95
N ILE A 17 -9.84 -0.50 3.57
CA ILE A 17 -8.60 -1.09 3.03
C ILE A 17 -8.33 -0.58 1.61
N GLU A 18 -9.35 -0.32 0.79
CA GLU A 18 -9.18 0.33 -0.51
C GLU A 18 -8.66 1.76 -0.38
N CYS A 19 -9.18 2.53 0.59
CA CYS A 19 -8.66 3.85 0.92
C CYS A 19 -7.19 3.77 1.36
N MET A 20 -6.86 2.82 2.24
CA MET A 20 -5.48 2.62 2.71
C MET A 20 -4.55 2.22 1.56
N LEU A 21 -4.97 1.32 0.67
CA LEU A 21 -4.21 0.92 -0.52
C LEU A 21 -3.96 2.11 -1.46
N HIS A 22 -4.96 2.97 -1.66
CA HIS A 22 -4.80 4.18 -2.46
C HIS A 22 -3.77 5.14 -1.83
N LEU A 23 -3.84 5.34 -0.52
CA LEU A 23 -2.88 6.17 0.21
C LEU A 23 -1.45 5.61 0.09
N GLU A 24 -1.26 4.32 0.30
CA GLU A 24 0.05 3.66 0.20
C GLU A 24 0.66 3.77 -1.21
N LYS A 25 -0.17 3.64 -2.26
CA LYS A 25 0.27 3.88 -3.64
C LYS A 25 0.70 5.33 -3.85
N SER A 26 -0.04 6.30 -3.29
CA SER A 26 0.30 7.73 -3.38
C SER A 26 1.62 8.04 -2.66
N VAL A 27 1.84 7.46 -1.49
CA VAL A 27 3.11 7.60 -0.74
C VAL A 27 4.27 6.97 -1.51
N ASN A 28 4.08 5.78 -2.07
CA ASN A 28 5.09 5.13 -2.89
C ASN A 28 5.45 5.94 -4.14
N LEU A 29 4.47 6.54 -4.83
CA LEU A 29 4.73 7.44 -5.94
C LEU A 29 5.56 8.66 -5.51
N SER A 30 5.20 9.28 -4.37
CA SER A 30 5.95 10.42 -3.83
C SER A 30 7.40 10.03 -3.49
N LEU A 31 7.62 8.83 -2.93
CA LEU A 31 8.96 8.31 -2.64
C LEU A 31 9.78 8.07 -3.92
N LEU A 32 9.14 7.57 -4.99
CA LEU A 32 9.80 7.42 -6.29
C LEU A 32 10.20 8.77 -6.90
N GLU A 33 9.39 9.81 -6.72
CA GLU A 33 9.73 11.17 -7.16
C GLU A 33 10.91 11.74 -6.37
N VAL A 34 10.95 11.57 -5.04
CA VAL A 34 12.11 11.97 -4.22
C VAL A 34 13.35 11.17 -4.61
N HIS A 35 13.21 9.86 -4.83
CA HIS A 35 14.31 9.01 -5.28
C HIS A 35 14.88 9.50 -6.62
N LYS A 36 14.01 9.79 -7.59
CA LYS A 36 14.42 10.36 -8.88
C LYS A 36 15.14 11.69 -8.70
N LEU A 37 14.63 12.58 -7.85
CA LEU A 37 15.29 13.86 -7.57
C LEU A 37 16.66 13.67 -6.93
N ALA A 38 16.81 12.69 -6.04
CA ALA A 38 18.11 12.35 -5.44
C ALA A 38 19.12 11.87 -6.50
N ILE A 39 18.68 11.05 -7.46
CA ILE A 39 19.49 10.64 -8.63
C ILE A 39 19.90 11.87 -9.45
N ASP A 40 18.95 12.75 -9.80
CA ASP A 40 19.20 13.95 -10.60
C ASP A 40 20.17 14.93 -9.91
N LYS A 41 20.26 14.87 -8.58
CA LYS A 41 21.19 15.66 -7.76
C LYS A 41 22.49 14.92 -7.42
N SER A 42 22.67 13.69 -7.91
CA SER A 42 23.80 12.82 -7.60
C SER A 42 23.98 12.56 -6.09
N ASP A 43 22.90 12.57 -5.32
CA ASP A 43 22.91 12.24 -3.89
C ASP A 43 22.70 10.72 -3.71
N LEU A 44 23.81 9.97 -3.82
CA LEU A 44 23.81 8.52 -3.69
C LEU A 44 23.42 8.03 -2.29
N HIS A 45 23.67 8.84 -1.25
CA HIS A 45 23.33 8.48 0.11
C HIS A 45 21.80 8.51 0.29
N LEU A 46 21.15 9.57 -0.19
CA LEU A 46 19.69 9.67 -0.15
C LEU A 46 19.02 8.61 -1.03
N CYS A 47 19.58 8.29 -2.20
CA CYS A 47 19.07 7.20 -3.04
C CYS A 47 19.06 5.86 -2.28
N GLY A 48 20.22 5.46 -1.74
CA GLY A 48 20.34 4.21 -1.00
C GLY A 48 19.47 4.16 0.26
N PHE A 49 19.30 5.30 0.94
CA PHE A 49 18.40 5.42 2.08
C PHE A 49 16.93 5.16 1.70
N ILE A 50 16.45 5.77 0.62
CA ILE A 50 15.07 5.62 0.14
C ILE A 50 14.81 4.18 -0.34
N GLU A 51 15.73 3.60 -1.10
CA GLU A 51 15.61 2.22 -1.59
C GLU A 51 15.58 1.20 -0.46
N THR A 52 16.50 1.32 0.50
CA THR A 52 16.69 0.33 1.57
C THR A 52 15.56 0.40 2.59
N HIS A 53 15.13 1.60 2.98
CA HIS A 53 14.23 1.77 4.13
C HIS A 53 12.77 1.96 3.75
N TYR A 54 12.47 2.43 2.54
CA TYR A 54 11.10 2.82 2.19
C TYR A 54 10.55 2.04 1.00
N LEU A 55 11.21 2.05 -0.17
CA LEU A 55 10.63 1.50 -1.40
C LEU A 55 10.32 0.00 -1.29
N ASN A 56 11.23 -0.78 -0.67
CA ASN A 56 11.00 -2.21 -0.46
C ASN A 56 9.80 -2.47 0.47
N GLU A 57 9.64 -1.68 1.52
CA GLU A 57 8.54 -1.82 2.47
C GLU A 57 7.21 -1.35 1.86
N GLN A 58 7.21 -0.27 1.07
CA GLN A 58 6.03 0.17 0.33
C GLN A 58 5.52 -0.91 -0.63
N VAL A 59 6.41 -1.57 -1.38
CA VAL A 59 6.01 -2.65 -2.30
C VAL A 59 5.37 -3.82 -1.55
N LYS A 60 5.91 -4.19 -0.37
CA LYS A 60 5.32 -5.23 0.49
C LYS A 60 3.94 -4.81 1.01
N SER A 61 3.82 -3.61 1.59
CA SER A 61 2.56 -3.08 2.13
C SER A 61 1.47 -3.02 1.06
N ILE A 62 1.79 -2.46 -0.12
CA ILE A 62 0.85 -2.38 -1.25
C ILE A 62 0.38 -3.78 -1.69
N LYS A 63 1.30 -4.76 -1.72
CA LYS A 63 0.94 -6.14 -2.06
C LYS A 63 0.01 -6.75 -1.02
N GLU A 64 0.34 -6.62 0.26
CA GLU A 64 -0.46 -7.16 1.37
C GLU A 64 -1.87 -6.58 1.38
N LEU A 65 -2.00 -5.27 1.16
CA LEU A 65 -3.29 -4.60 1.05
C LEU A 65 -4.06 -5.05 -0.19
N GLY A 66 -3.39 -5.20 -1.34
CA GLY A 66 -4.02 -5.75 -2.55
C GLY A 66 -4.55 -7.18 -2.38
N ASP A 67 -3.78 -8.02 -1.68
CA ASP A 67 -4.19 -9.38 -1.32
C ASP A 67 -5.41 -9.34 -0.38
N GLN A 68 -5.44 -8.41 0.59
CA GLN A 68 -6.59 -8.20 1.48
C GLN A 68 -7.83 -7.75 0.72
N VAL A 69 -7.74 -6.75 -0.17
CA VAL A 69 -8.85 -6.30 -1.04
C VAL A 69 -9.42 -7.48 -1.82
N THR A 70 -8.55 -8.27 -2.46
CA THR A 70 -8.97 -9.44 -3.26
C THR A 70 -9.68 -10.48 -2.42
N ASN A 71 -9.18 -10.76 -1.21
CA ASN A 71 -9.82 -11.68 -0.28
C ASN A 71 -11.15 -11.14 0.26
N LEU A 72 -11.25 -9.83 0.46
CA LEU A 72 -12.47 -9.19 0.92
C LEU A 72 -13.55 -9.22 -0.19
N HIS A 73 -13.20 -8.90 -1.43
CA HIS A 73 -14.14 -9.02 -2.55
C HIS A 73 -14.74 -10.44 -2.67
N LYS A 74 -13.93 -11.48 -2.44
CA LYS A 74 -14.35 -12.88 -2.54
C LYS A 74 -15.29 -13.37 -1.45
N ARG A 75 -15.21 -12.84 -0.21
CA ARG A 75 -16.08 -13.30 0.89
C ARG A 75 -17.32 -12.42 1.11
N GLY A 76 -17.36 -11.23 0.49
CA GLY A 76 -18.52 -10.33 0.48
C GLY A 76 -19.47 -10.51 -0.71
N SER A 77 -19.04 -11.24 -1.75
CA SER A 77 -19.95 -11.84 -2.74
C SER A 77 -20.57 -13.12 -2.19
#